data_AF-A0A7C7UFX4-F1
#
_entry.id   AF-A0A7C7UFX4-F1
#
_cell.length_a   1.000
_cell.length_b   1.000
_cell.length_c   1.000
_cell.angle_alpha   90.00
_cell.angle_beta   90.00
_cell.angle_gamma   90.00
#
_symmetry.space_group_name_H-M   'P 1'
#
loop_
_entity.id
_entity.type
_entity.pdbx_description
1 polymer ?
#
loop_
_entity_poly.entity_id
_entity_poly.type
_entity_poly.pdbx_seq_one_letter_code
_entity_poly.pdbx_strand_id
1 'polypeptide(L)' 'MDYRETFVLTLFCDPQRSAEPRGRLRHVASNREATFKSLKELTDLLREFSNQERAWRDETPTQGGKK' A
#
# COMPACT_ATOMS: atom_id res chain seq x y z
N MET A 1 -13.84 -1.09 -12.28
CA MET A 1 -13.56 -0.92 -10.84
C MET A 1 -12.25 -0.17 -10.71
N ASP A 2 -12.22 0.87 -9.88
CA ASP A 2 -11.00 1.64 -9.61
C ASP A 2 -10.23 0.89 -8.51
N TYR A 3 -9.09 0.26 -8.87
CA TYR A 3 -8.31 -0.60 -7.97
C TYR A 3 -7.27 0.17 -7.14
N ARG A 4 -7.41 1.49 -7.01
CA ARG A 4 -6.40 2.39 -6.41
C ARG A 4 -6.24 2.27 -4.90
N GLU A 5 -7.17 1.62 -4.22
CA GLU A 5 -7.07 1.31 -2.78
C GLU A 5 -7.14 -0.20 -2.55
N THR A 6 -6.81 -0.99 -3.58
CA THR A 6 -6.83 -2.45 -3.49
C THR A 6 -5.45 -2.97 -3.11
N PHE A 7 -5.42 -3.78 -2.05
CA PHE A 7 -4.21 -4.41 -1.56
C PHE A 7 -4.35 -5.93 -1.51
N VAL A 8 -3.26 -6.64 -1.81
CA VAL A 8 -3.16 -8.08 -1.62
C VAL A 8 -2.25 -8.35 -0.43
N LEU A 9 -2.78 -9.03 0.59
CA LEU A 9 -2.05 -9.40 1.79
C LEU A 9 -1.69 -10.89 1.73
N THR A 10 -0.40 -11.20 1.86
CA THR A 10 0.10 -12.58 2.03
C THR A 10 0.66 -12.73 3.43
N LEU A 11 0.13 -13.68 4.21
CA LEU A 11 0.61 -13.96 5.56
C LEU A 11 1.51 -15.19 5.56
N PHE A 12 2.65 -15.11 6.22
CA PHE A 12 3.55 -16.25 6.43
C PHE A 12 3.39 -16.75 7.86
N CYS A 13 2.64 -17.84 8.01
CA CYS A 13 2.56 -18.55 9.28
C CYS A 13 3.77 -19.46 9.43
N ASP A 14 4.53 -19.28 10.51
CA ASP A 14 5.60 -20.19 10.90
C ASP A 14 5.36 -20.63 12.35
N PRO A 15 4.86 -21.86 12.54
CA PRO A 15 4.48 -22.36 13.86
C PRO A 15 5.68 -22.54 14.80
N GLN A 16 6.92 -22.41 14.32
CA GLN A 16 8.13 -22.59 15.12
C GLN A 16 8.81 -21.29 15.55
N ARG A 17 8.51 -20.13 14.93
CA ARG A 17 9.38 -18.94 15.04
C ARG A 17 8.80 -17.68 15.68
N SER A 18 7.49 -17.43 15.75
CA SER A 18 6.94 -16.30 16.53
C SER A 18 5.41 -16.28 16.51
N ALA A 19 4.80 -15.71 17.56
CA ALA A 19 3.38 -15.38 17.61
C ALA A 19 3.01 -14.14 16.77
N GLU A 20 4.00 -13.35 16.31
CA GLU A 20 3.73 -12.14 15.53
C GLU A 20 3.51 -12.42 14.04
N PRO A 21 2.46 -11.82 13.45
CA PRO A 21 2.16 -12.00 12.04
C PRO A 21 3.17 -11.24 11.18
N ARG A 22 3.79 -11.99 10.27
CA ARG A 22 4.67 -11.48 9.23
C ARG A 22 4.08 -11.80 7.86
N GLY A 23 4.42 -11.01 6.88
CA GLY A 23 3.80 -11.15 5.58
C GLY A 23 4.32 -10.17 4.55
N ARG A 24 3.53 -10.04 3.52
CA ARG A 24 3.81 -9.19 2.37
C ARG A 24 2.54 -8.48 1.95
N LEU A 25 2.66 -7.18 1.70
CA LEU A 25 1.61 -6.31 1.23
C LEU A 25 1.95 -5.88 -0.19
N ARG A 26 1.03 -6.10 -1.13
CA ARG A 26 1.13 -5.61 -2.51
C ARG A 26 0.01 -4.62 -2.78
N HIS A 27 0.35 -3.42 -3.22
CA HIS A 27 -0.62 -2.46 -3.73
C HIS A 27 -0.91 -2.74 -5.21
N VAL A 28 -2.18 -2.93 -5.58
CA VAL A 28 -2.55 -3.40 -6.93
C VAL A 28 -2.31 -2.33 -7.98
N ALA A 29 -2.68 -1.08 -7.72
CA ALA A 29 -2.59 -0.03 -8.74
C ALA A 29 -1.14 0.35 -9.09
N SER A 30 -0.25 0.42 -8.09
CA SER A 30 1.17 0.72 -8.33
C SER A 30 2.05 -0.50 -8.52
N ASN A 31 1.49 -1.72 -8.35
CA ASN A 31 2.20 -3.00 -8.33
C ASN A 31 3.41 -3.02 -7.37
N ARG A 32 3.46 -2.12 -6.38
CA ARG A 32 4.51 -2.07 -5.36
C ARG A 32 4.25 -3.13 -4.31
N GLU A 33 5.34 -3.68 -3.80
CA GLU A 33 5.30 -4.74 -2.80
C GLU A 33 6.29 -4.44 -1.66
N ALA A 34 5.88 -4.75 -0.42
CA ALA A 34 6.72 -4.62 0.75
C ALA A 34 6.42 -5.75 1.75
N THR A 35 7.46 -6.24 2.43
CA THR A 35 7.32 -7.22 3.51
C THR A 35 7.18 -6.52 4.86
N PHE A 36 6.42 -7.10 5.78
CA PHE A 36 6.31 -6.64 7.16
C PHE A 36 6.55 -7.78 8.13
N LYS A 37 7.05 -7.45 9.33
CA LYS A 37 7.32 -8.40 10.41
C LYS A 37 6.43 -8.18 11.64
N SER A 38 5.64 -7.11 11.64
CA SER A 38 4.71 -6.78 12.72
C SER A 38 3.46 -6.10 12.18
N LEU A 39 2.38 -6.07 12.99
CA LEU A 39 1.16 -5.33 12.65
C LEU A 39 1.38 -3.82 12.56
N LYS A 40 2.34 -3.30 13.34
CA LYS A 40 2.73 -1.89 13.27
C LYS A 40 3.31 -1.56 11.89
N GLU A 41 4.27 -2.36 11.42
CA GLU A 41 4.86 -2.18 10.08
C GLU A 41 3.80 -2.30 8.98
N LEU A 42 2.85 -3.24 9.10
CA LEU A 42 1.74 -3.34 8.15
C LEU A 42 0.90 -2.06 8.09
N THR A 43 0.60 -1.47 9.25
CA THR A 43 -0.17 -0.23 9.34
C THR A 43 0.59 0.95 8.72
N ASP A 44 1.90 1.03 8.97
CA ASP A 44 2.77 2.05 8.41
C ASP A 44 2.84 1.93 6.86
N LEU A 45 2.95 0.71 6.32
CA LEU A 45 2.96 0.44 4.88
C LEU A 45 1.62 0.80 4.19
N LEU A 46 0.49 0.46 4.81
CA LEU A 46 -0.83 0.84 4.30
C LEU A 46 -0.97 2.35 4.21
N ARG A 47 -0.49 3.08 5.21
CA ARG A 47 -0.51 4.55 5.22
C ARG A 47 0.41 5.12 4.15
N GLU A 48 1.62 4.58 3.98
CA GLU A 48 2.56 5.03 2.94
C GLU A 48 1.93 4.90 1.54
N PHE A 49 1.40 3.71 1.21
CA PHE A 49 0.86 3.45 -0.11
C PHE A 49 -0.40 4.29 -0.39
N SER A 50 -1.29 4.48 0.59
CA SER A 50 -2.47 5.34 0.43
C SER A 50 -2.13 6.83 0.32
N ASN A 51 -1.10 7.31 1.03
CA ASN A 51 -0.70 8.72 0.96
C ASN A 51 0.01 9.07 -0.35
N GLN A 52 0.80 8.14 -0.90
CA GLN A 52 1.43 8.34 -2.21
C GLN A 52 0.38 8.46 -3.31
N GLU A 53 -0.64 7.62 -3.34
CA GLU A 53 -1.76 7.74 -4.30
C GLU A 53 -2.50 9.07 -4.17
N ARG A 54 -2.62 9.62 -2.96
CA ARG A 54 -3.21 10.95 -2.74
C ARG A 54 -2.32 12.08 -3.24
N ALA A 55 -0.99 11.98 -3.10
CA ALA A 55 -0.07 12.98 -3.65
C ALA A 55 -0.19 13.08 -5.18
N TRP A 56 -0.36 11.94 -5.87
CA TRP A 56 -0.65 11.92 -7.31
C TRP A 56 -2.00 12.55 -7.70
N ARG A 57 -2.95 12.74 -6.76
CA ARG A 57 -4.21 13.47 -7.02
C ARG A 57 -3.99 14.98 -7.05
N ASP A 58 -3.15 15.50 -6.16
CA ASP A 58 -2.93 16.95 -6.01
C ASP A 58 -2.02 17.52 -7.11
N GLU A 59 -1.12 16.71 -7.66
CA GLU A 59 -0.22 17.11 -8.77
C GLU A 59 -0.82 16.94 -10.17
N THR A 60 -2.14 17.07 -10.33
CA THR A 60 -2.71 17.32 -11.66
C THR A 60 -2.70 18.83 -11.92
N PRO A 61 -1.77 19.39 -12.71
CA PRO A 61 -1.89 20.77 -13.14
C PRO A 61 -3.16 20.86 -13.99
N THR A 62 -4.06 21.75 -13.60
CA THR A 62 -5.20 22.20 -14.40
C THR A 62 -4.67 22.79 -15.71
N GLN A 63 -4.35 21.94 -16.70
CA GLN A 63 -4.25 22.35 -18.09
C GLN A 63 -5.67 22.60 -18.59
N GLY A 64 -6.04 23.88 -18.74
CA GLY A 64 -7.21 24.23 -19.54
C GLY A 64 -7.97 25.45 -19.05
N GLY A 65 -7.44 26.64 -19.34
CA GLY A 65 -8.16 27.91 -19.23
C GLY A 65 -7.73 28.90 -20.29
N LYS A 66 -8.00 28.58 -21.57
CA LYS A 66 -7.93 29.52 -22.70
C LYS A 66 -8.91 30.68 -22.46
N LYS A 67 -8.42 31.93 -22.48
CA LYS A 67 -8.82 32.96 -23.46
C LYS A 67 -7.92 34.18 -23.34
#